data_AF-A0A0N1BU44-F1
#
_entry.id   AF-A0A0N1BU44-F1
#
_cell.length_a   1.000
_cell.length_b   1.000
_cell.length_c   1.000
_cell.angle_alpha   90.00
_cell.angle_beta   90.00
_cell.angle_gamma   90.00
#
_symmetry.space_group_name_H-M   'P 1'
#
loop_
_entity.id
_entity.type
_entity.pdbx_description
1 polymer ?
#
loop_
_entity_poly.entity_id
_entity_poly.type
_entity_poly.pdbx_seq_one_letter_code
_entity_poly.pdbx_strand_id
1 'polypeptide(L)'
;MRVRLPSIIAVSAIAALSLGVVACTEAEQDQTAAEADAAGDNAEAAAAEAGQELQEGAAAAGEVLEAGAMKAAQAVEEGAGNLADRLEENQAEAAAEGRPGATPPA
;
A
#
# COMPACT_ATOMS: atom_id res chain seq x y z
N MET A 1 -4.68 33.35 -10.95
CA MET A 1 -5.04 32.93 -9.58
C MET A 1 -3.89 32.08 -9.05
N ARG A 2 -3.01 32.66 -8.22
CA ARG A 2 -1.86 31.95 -7.62
C ARG A 2 -2.20 31.69 -6.17
N VAL A 3 -2.51 30.43 -5.84
CA VAL A 3 -2.74 29.99 -4.47
C VAL A 3 -1.37 29.87 -3.81
N ARG A 4 -1.15 30.65 -2.74
CA ARG A 4 0.06 30.64 -1.92
C ARG A 4 0.07 29.37 -1.08
N LEU A 5 1.12 28.56 -1.21
CA LEU A 5 1.41 27.44 -0.31
C LEU A 5 1.74 27.97 1.09
N PRO A 6 1.32 27.28 2.17
CA PRO A 6 1.66 27.65 3.54
C PRO A 6 3.11 27.21 3.84
N SER A 7 4.04 28.15 3.84
CA SER A 7 5.39 27.99 4.39
C SER A 7 5.36 28.02 5.93
N ILE A 8 4.53 27.18 6.55
CA ILE A 8 4.41 27.07 8.03
C ILE A 8 5.35 25.98 8.57
N ILE A 9 5.98 25.18 7.71
CA ILE A 9 7.02 24.21 8.10
C ILE A 9 8.40 24.87 7.94
N ALA A 10 8.63 25.96 8.65
CA ALA A 10 9.95 26.55 8.84
C ALA A 10 10.20 26.67 10.34
N VAL A 11 10.64 25.54 10.90
CA VAL A 11 11.34 25.34 12.17
C VAL A 11 11.80 26.66 12.81
N SER A 12 10.99 27.21 13.72
CA SER A 12 11.31 28.41 14.50
C SER A 12 11.99 28.04 15.82
N ALA A 13 13.12 27.32 15.75
CA ALA A 13 13.89 26.89 16.92
C ALA A 13 15.24 27.61 17.06
N ILE A 14 15.33 28.91 16.73
CA ILE A 14 16.58 29.69 16.87
C ILE A 14 16.35 31.03 17.59
N ALA A 15 15.50 31.06 18.62
CA ALA A 15 15.27 32.29 19.41
C ALA A 15 15.82 32.23 20.85
N ALA A 16 16.39 31.12 21.31
CA ALA A 16 16.86 30.96 22.70
C ALA A 16 18.38 31.15 22.92
N LEU A 17 19.17 31.41 21.87
CA LEU A 17 20.64 31.48 21.98
C LEU A 17 21.20 32.87 22.35
N SER A 18 20.36 33.88 22.56
CA SER A 18 20.82 35.28 22.68
C SER A 18 21.03 35.80 24.12
N LEU A 19 21.07 34.95 25.16
CA LEU A 19 21.17 35.44 26.57
C LEU A 19 22.24 34.77 27.47
N GLY A 20 23.24 34.01 26.98
CA GLY A 20 24.15 33.31 27.91
C GLY A 20 25.52 32.83 27.41
N VAL A 21 26.22 33.55 26.53
CA VAL A 21 27.50 33.10 25.93
C VAL A 21 28.76 33.33 26.80
N VAL A 22 28.71 33.17 28.12
CA VAL A 22 29.93 33.22 28.94
C VAL A 22 30.00 31.99 29.85
N ALA A 23 30.75 30.99 29.37
CA ALA A 23 31.14 29.73 30.01
C ALA A 23 30.17 28.53 29.91
N CYS A 24 29.89 28.06 28.68
CA CYS A 24 29.68 26.62 28.49
C CYS A 24 31.03 25.92 28.70
N THR A 25 31.09 24.97 29.63
CA THR A 25 32.30 24.17 29.86
C THR A 25 32.43 23.08 28.79
N GLU A 26 33.63 22.56 28.52
CA GLU A 26 33.82 21.42 27.58
C GLU A 26 32.92 20.23 27.96
N ALA A 27 32.69 20.00 29.25
CA ALA A 27 31.81 18.96 29.74
C ALA A 27 30.35 19.11 29.29
N GLU A 28 29.83 20.33 29.16
CA GLU A 28 28.46 20.56 28.66
C GLU A 28 28.37 20.36 27.14
N GLN A 29 29.44 20.66 26.39
CA GLN A 29 29.50 20.37 24.94
C GLN A 29 29.58 18.86 24.69
N ASP A 30 30.40 18.13 25.43
CA ASP A 30 30.50 16.67 25.32
C ASP A 30 29.17 16.00 25.68
N GLN A 31 28.48 16.49 26.72
CA GLN A 31 27.15 16.00 27.06
C GLN A 31 26.13 16.30 25.96
N THR A 32 26.14 17.52 25.42
CA THR A 32 25.24 17.89 24.32
C THR A 32 25.51 17.06 23.05
N ALA A 33 26.78 16.77 22.74
CA ALA A 33 27.16 15.92 21.63
C ALA A 33 26.67 14.47 21.84
N ALA A 34 26.86 13.92 23.05
CA ALA A 34 26.38 12.58 23.38
C ALA A 34 24.84 12.48 23.32
N GLU A 35 24.13 13.50 23.79
CA GLU A 35 22.67 13.57 23.69
C GLU A 35 22.20 13.70 22.23
N ALA A 36 22.92 14.46 21.41
CA ALA A 36 22.64 14.61 19.98
C ALA A 36 22.88 13.30 19.21
N ASP A 37 23.98 12.60 19.50
CA ASP A 37 24.28 11.29 18.91
C ASP A 37 23.22 10.26 19.31
N ALA A 38 22.86 10.20 20.59
CA ALA A 38 21.79 9.32 21.07
C ALA A 38 20.43 9.66 20.43
N ALA A 39 20.12 10.94 20.22
CA ALA A 39 18.92 11.35 19.51
C ALA A 39 18.96 10.92 18.03
N GLY A 40 20.13 11.00 17.39
CA GLY A 40 20.38 10.52 16.03
C GLY A 40 20.14 9.01 15.88
N ASP A 41 20.77 8.21 16.76
CA ASP A 41 20.62 6.75 16.77
C ASP A 41 19.16 6.32 16.99
N ASN A 42 18.46 6.98 17.91
CA ASN A 42 17.04 6.72 18.15
C ASN A 42 16.17 7.08 16.93
N ALA A 43 16.49 8.18 16.23
CA ALA A 43 15.77 8.57 15.02
C ALA A 43 16.01 7.58 13.87
N GLU A 44 17.23 7.08 13.72
CA GLU A 44 17.56 6.05 12.73
C GLU A 44 16.83 4.73 13.01
N ALA A 45 16.84 4.28 14.26
CA ALA A 45 16.12 3.08 14.67
C ALA A 45 14.62 3.19 14.43
N ALA A 46 14.00 4.31 14.81
CA ALA A 46 12.58 4.56 14.58
C ALA A 46 12.23 4.63 13.09
N ALA A 47 13.10 5.21 12.26
CA ALA A 47 12.90 5.26 10.81
C ALA A 47 13.03 3.87 10.17
N ALA A 48 13.96 3.05 10.64
CA ALA A 48 14.13 1.68 10.18
C ALA A 48 12.92 0.80 10.54
N GLU A 49 12.43 0.89 11.78
CA GLU A 49 11.24 0.17 12.25
C GLU A 49 10.00 0.56 11.45
N ALA A 50 9.75 1.87 11.29
CA ALA A 50 8.65 2.36 10.46
C ALA A 50 8.76 1.90 8.99
N GLY A 51 9.97 1.87 8.44
CA GLY A 51 10.23 1.36 7.10
C GLY A 51 9.88 -0.13 6.97
N GLN A 52 10.23 -0.93 7.97
CA GLN A 52 9.94 -2.35 8.00
C GLN A 52 8.44 -2.62 8.11
N GLU A 53 7.74 -1.95 9.03
CA GLU A 53 6.28 -2.08 9.17
C GLU A 53 5.55 -1.72 7.86
N LEU A 54 5.98 -0.65 7.18
CA LEU A 54 5.42 -0.27 5.89
C LEU A 54 5.66 -1.34 4.82
N GLN A 55 6.85 -1.95 4.79
CA GLN A 55 7.17 -3.01 3.83
C GLN A 55 6.32 -4.26 4.07
N GLU A 56 6.17 -4.68 5.33
CA GLU A 56 5.34 -5.81 5.72
C GLU A 56 3.86 -5.56 5.41
N GLY A 57 3.36 -4.37 5.75
CA GLY A 57 1.99 -3.96 5.44
C GLY A 57 1.70 -3.92 3.94
N ALA A 58 2.64 -3.42 3.14
CA ALA A 58 2.51 -3.39 1.69
C ALA A 58 2.52 -4.80 1.07
N ALA A 59 3.37 -5.70 1.57
CA ALA A 59 3.40 -7.09 1.13
C ALA A 59 2.07 -7.80 1.42
N ALA A 60 1.56 -7.69 2.66
CA ALA A 60 0.29 -8.28 3.05
C ALA A 60 -0.89 -7.74 2.22
N ALA A 61 -0.92 -6.43 1.94
CA ALA A 61 -1.93 -5.83 1.07
C ALA A 61 -1.84 -6.38 -0.37
N GLY A 62 -0.62 -6.57 -0.88
CA GLY A 62 -0.38 -7.18 -2.19
C GLY A 62 -0.94 -8.59 -2.29
N GLU A 63 -0.69 -9.44 -1.29
CA GLU A 63 -1.20 -10.82 -1.24
C GLU A 63 -2.73 -10.88 -1.24
N VAL A 64 -3.38 -10.00 -0.47
CA VAL A 64 -4.85 -9.94 -0.42
C VAL A 64 -5.43 -9.53 -1.79
N LEU A 65 -4.80 -8.56 -2.46
CA LEU A 65 -5.22 -8.13 -3.80
C LEU A 65 -5.04 -9.23 -4.84
N GLU A 66 -3.91 -9.94 -4.82
CA GLU A 66 -3.63 -11.05 -5.72
C GLU A 66 -4.63 -12.20 -5.52
N ALA A 67 -4.87 -12.61 -4.27
CA ALA A 67 -5.84 -13.64 -3.94
C ALA A 67 -7.27 -13.24 -4.37
N GLY A 68 -7.64 -11.97 -4.16
CA GLY A 68 -8.93 -11.44 -4.62
C GLY A 68 -9.09 -11.47 -6.14
N ALA A 69 -8.04 -11.07 -6.87
CA ALA A 69 -8.03 -11.10 -8.33
C ALA A 69 -8.14 -12.54 -8.87
N MET A 70 -7.39 -13.49 -8.31
CA MET A 70 -7.46 -14.90 -8.71
C MET A 70 -8.86 -15.48 -8.45
N LYS A 71 -9.47 -15.17 -7.31
CA LYS A 71 -10.82 -15.64 -6.99
C LYS A 71 -11.87 -15.07 -7.96
N ALA A 72 -11.75 -13.80 -8.32
CA ALA A 72 -12.63 -13.19 -9.30
C ALA A 72 -12.47 -13.82 -10.69
N ALA A 73 -11.23 -14.10 -11.12
CA ALA A 73 -10.95 -14.78 -12.38
C ALA A 73 -11.55 -16.19 -12.42
N GLN A 74 -11.36 -16.98 -11.36
CA GLN A 74 -11.94 -18.32 -11.24
C GLN A 74 -13.47 -18.31 -11.29
N ALA A 75 -14.12 -17.36 -10.60
CA ALA A 75 -15.57 -17.24 -10.63
C ALA A 75 -16.11 -16.90 -12.03
N VAL A 76 -15.38 -16.08 -12.80
CA VAL A 76 -15.73 -15.78 -14.20
C VAL A 76 -15.54 -17.00 -15.08
N GLU A 77 -14.44 -17.73 -14.93
CA GLU A 77 -14.16 -18.95 -15.68
C GLU A 77 -15.22 -20.03 -15.43
N GLU A 78 -15.53 -20.30 -14.16
CA GLU A 78 -16.57 -21.27 -13.78
C GLU A 78 -17.96 -20.84 -14.26
N GLY A 79 -18.28 -19.54 -14.14
CA GLY A 79 -19.54 -19.00 -14.67
C GLY A 79 -19.67 -19.13 -16.19
N ALA A 80 -18.57 -18.90 -16.92
CA ALA A 80 -18.54 -19.04 -18.37
C ALA A 80 -18.66 -20.51 -18.81
N GLY A 81 -17.97 -21.43 -18.12
CA GLY A 81 -18.09 -22.88 -18.36
C GLY A 81 -19.52 -23.38 -18.15
N ASN A 82 -20.12 -23.06 -17.01
CA ASN A 82 -21.52 -23.41 -16.73
C ASN A 82 -22.51 -22.85 -17.76
N LEU A 83 -22.25 -21.65 -18.27
CA LEU A 83 -23.08 -21.07 -19.34
C LEU A 83 -22.90 -21.82 -20.66
N ALA A 84 -21.66 -22.21 -20.99
CA ALA A 84 -21.37 -23.00 -22.19
C ALA A 84 -22.08 -24.36 -22.14
N ASP A 85 -21.96 -25.09 -21.03
CA ASP A 85 -22.60 -26.39 -20.83
C ASP A 85 -24.12 -26.29 -20.99
N ARG A 86 -24.74 -25.28 -20.36
CA ARG A 86 -26.18 -25.04 -20.49
C ARG A 86 -26.58 -24.66 -21.92
N LEU A 87 -25.75 -23.91 -22.64
CA LEU A 87 -26.03 -23.59 -24.05
C LEU A 87 -25.96 -24.83 -24.92
N GLU A 88 -25.00 -25.72 -24.68
CA GLU A 88 -24.87 -27.00 -25.39
C GLU A 88 -26.08 -27.91 -25.13
N GLU A 89 -26.48 -28.07 -23.87
CA GLU A 89 -27.68 -28.84 -23.49
C GLU A 89 -28.95 -28.30 -24.18
N ASN A 90 -29.16 -26.98 -24.12
CA ASN A 90 -30.32 -26.35 -24.75
C ASN A 90 -30.32 -26.52 -26.27
N GLN A 91 -29.15 -26.47 -26.91
CA GLN A 91 -29.03 -26.67 -28.36
C GLN A 91 -29.26 -28.12 -28.76
N ALA A 92 -28.78 -29.07 -27.96
CA ALA A 92 -29.04 -30.49 -28.15
C ALA A 92 -30.53 -30.83 -28.02
N GLU A 93 -31.21 -30.30 -26.99
CA GLU A 93 -32.65 -30.45 -26.81
C GLU A 93 -33.42 -29.82 -27.98
N ALA A 94 -33.08 -28.57 -28.33
CA ALA A 94 -33.73 -27.89 -29.44
C ALA A 94 -33.54 -28.61 -30.79
N ALA A 95 -32.37 -29.22 -31.01
CA ALA A 95 -32.10 -30.03 -32.19
C ALA A 95 -32.93 -31.32 -32.20
N ALA A 96 -33.07 -31.99 -31.05
CA ALA A 96 -33.91 -33.18 -30.90
C ALA A 96 -35.40 -32.88 -31.15
N GLU A 97 -35.85 -31.69 -30.76
CA GLU A 97 -37.21 -31.19 -31.02
C GLU A 97 -37.42 -30.66 -32.45
N GLY A 98 -36.36 -30.61 -33.27
CA GLY A 98 -36.42 -30.06 -34.63
C GLY A 98 -36.68 -28.56 -34.69
N ARG A 99 -36.33 -27.82 -33.63
CA ARG A 99 -36.53 -26.37 -33.57
C ARG A 99 -35.63 -25.66 -34.58
N PRO A 100 -36.16 -24.68 -35.35
CA PRO A 100 -35.39 -23.99 -36.37
C PRO A 100 -34.22 -23.22 -35.76
N GLY A 101 -33.03 -23.37 -36.34
CA GLY A 101 -31.79 -22.70 -35.88
C GLY A 101 -31.01 -23.45 -34.80
N ALA A 102 -31.49 -24.60 -34.31
CA ALA A 102 -30.71 -25.45 -33.42
C ALA A 102 -29.56 -26.13 -34.19
N THR A 103 -28.37 -26.06 -33.63
CA THR A 103 -27.20 -26.80 -34.13
C THR A 103 -27.07 -28.10 -33.35
N PRO A 104 -27.06 -29.28 -33.99
CA PRO A 104 -26.81 -30.53 -33.30
C PRO A 104 -25.41 -30.48 -32.63
N PRO A 105 -25.24 -31.16 -31.49
CA PRO A 105 -23.93 -31.25 -30.85
C PRO A 105 -22.91 -31.87 -31.82
N ALA A 106 -21.66 -31.42 -31.72
CA ALA A 106 -20.56 -31.82 -32.61
C ALA A 106 -20.13 -33.28 -32.42
#